data_AF-A0A7J6WHM8-F1
#
_entry.id   AF-A0A7J6WHM8-F1
#
_cell.length_a   1.000
_cell.length_b   1.000
_cell.length_c   1.000
_cell.angle_alpha   90.00
_cell.angle_beta   90.00
_cell.angle_gamma   90.00
#
_symmetry.space_group_name_H-M   'P 1'
#
loop_
_entity.id
_entity.type
_entity.pdbx_description
1 polymer ?
#
loop_
_entity_poly.entity_id
_entity_poly.type
_entity_poly.pdbx_seq_one_letter_code
_entity_poly.pdbx_strand_id
1 'polypeptide(L)'
;MDDLEGTSKKTGVGATRASTATTNKKMNVYIWDMDETLILLKSLLNGTYAEAFKGSKDVQKGIKIGKDWEDLILKVCDEYFFYEQIENYNNPFLDCLSSDDDGQDLSNYDFNTDSLSAPIDDSNKKKLAYRHRVIADKYSK
;
A
#
# COMPACT_ATOMS: atom_id res chain seq x y z
N MET A 1 55.89 63.50 -20.42
CA MET A 1 56.27 63.85 -19.03
C MET A 1 55.19 63.29 -18.13
N ASP A 2 54.90 62.00 -18.30
CA ASP A 2 55.70 60.83 -17.88
C ASP A 2 55.44 60.65 -16.38
N ASP A 3 55.05 59.52 -15.84
CA ASP A 3 54.73 58.19 -16.34
C ASP A 3 54.17 57.44 -15.11
N LEU A 4 53.69 56.22 -15.34
CA LEU A 4 53.40 55.15 -14.35
C LEU A 4 52.03 55.21 -13.67
N GLU A 5 51.28 54.12 -13.52
CA GLU A 5 51.14 52.82 -14.19
C GLU A 5 50.01 52.17 -13.38
N GLY A 6 49.08 51.47 -14.02
CA GLY A 6 47.97 50.86 -13.28
C GLY A 6 46.86 50.28 -14.14
N THR A 7 47.25 49.55 -15.18
CA THR A 7 46.37 48.75 -16.04
C THR A 7 45.68 47.62 -15.28
N SER A 8 44.37 47.44 -15.49
CA SER A 8 43.87 46.15 -15.98
C SER A 8 42.42 46.24 -16.50
N LYS A 9 42.30 46.25 -17.83
CA LYS A 9 41.12 45.75 -18.55
C LYS A 9 41.13 44.22 -18.46
N LYS A 10 40.02 43.61 -18.02
CA LYS A 10 39.66 42.26 -18.48
C LYS A 10 38.20 42.20 -18.88
N THR A 11 38.05 42.23 -20.19
CA THR A 11 36.92 41.77 -21.00
C THR A 11 36.55 40.32 -20.70
N GLY A 12 35.25 40.09 -20.58
CA GLY A 12 34.52 38.89 -21.03
C GLY A 12 35.02 37.52 -20.60
N VAL A 13 34.24 36.85 -19.75
CA VAL A 13 33.83 35.47 -20.03
C VAL A 13 32.36 35.39 -19.65
N GLY A 14 31.51 35.14 -20.64
CA GLY A 14 30.10 34.84 -20.41
C GLY A 14 30.02 33.69 -19.43
N ALA A 15 29.38 33.92 -18.28
CA ALA A 15 28.93 32.85 -17.43
C ALA A 15 27.86 32.09 -18.23
N THR A 16 28.31 31.08 -18.98
CA THR A 16 27.45 30.02 -19.48
C THR A 16 26.81 29.44 -18.23
N ARG A 17 25.61 29.94 -17.93
CA ARG A 17 24.70 29.35 -16.96
C ARG A 17 24.53 27.93 -17.45
N ALA A 18 25.26 27.01 -16.85
CA ALA A 18 25.12 25.59 -17.11
C ALA A 18 23.64 25.32 -16.86
N SER A 19 22.90 25.21 -17.96
CA SER A 19 21.58 24.64 -17.97
C SER A 19 21.81 23.25 -17.40
N THR A 20 21.57 23.10 -16.10
CA THR A 20 21.32 21.80 -15.48
C THR A 20 20.24 21.21 -16.35
N ALA A 21 20.65 20.35 -17.28
CA ALA A 21 19.74 19.59 -18.10
C ALA A 21 19.00 18.72 -17.10
N THR A 22 17.87 19.21 -16.61
CA THR A 22 16.93 18.45 -15.84
C THR A 22 16.52 17.34 -16.78
N THR A 23 17.18 16.19 -16.66
CA THR A 23 16.79 14.99 -17.38
C THR A 23 15.38 14.70 -16.90
N ASN A 24 14.39 15.11 -17.69
CA ASN A 24 12.98 14.79 -17.48
C ASN A 24 12.85 13.28 -17.63
N LYS A 25 13.19 12.56 -16.55
CA LYS A 25 13.08 11.12 -16.47
C LYS A 25 11.60 10.80 -16.46
N LYS A 26 11.11 10.25 -17.57
CA LYS A 26 9.73 9.81 -17.69
C LYS A 26 9.45 8.78 -16.58
N MET A 27 8.50 9.10 -15.71
CA MET A 27 7.98 8.16 -14.71
C MET A 27 6.81 7.41 -15.33
N ASN A 28 6.87 6.08 -15.33
CA ASN A 28 5.74 5.25 -15.72
C ASN A 28 5.07 4.75 -14.44
N VAL A 29 3.75 4.91 -14.35
CA VAL A 29 2.93 4.41 -13.25
C VAL A 29 1.99 3.35 -13.84
N TYR A 30 2.02 2.15 -13.29
CA TYR A 30 1.15 1.04 -13.71
C TYR A 30 0.09 0.82 -12.65
N ILE A 31 -1.17 0.89 -13.04
CA ILE A 31 -2.32 0.64 -12.18
C ILE A 31 -2.85 -0.74 -12.54
N TRP A 32 -2.87 -1.64 -11.56
CA TRP A 32 -3.28 -3.03 -11.74
C TRP A 32 -4.62 -3.28 -11.09
N ASP A 33 -5.47 -4.07 -11.75
CA ASP A 33 -6.54 -4.80 -11.09
C ASP A 33 -5.96 -6.06 -10.44
N MET A 34 -6.56 -6.54 -9.36
CA MET A 34 -6.03 -7.67 -8.59
C MET A 34 -6.63 -9.00 -9.06
N ASP A 35 -7.95 -9.13 -8.93
CA ASP A 35 -8.69 -10.35 -9.21
C ASP A 35 -8.82 -10.52 -10.73
N GLU A 36 -8.47 -11.71 -11.19
CA GLU A 36 -8.52 -12.18 -12.58
C GLU A 36 -7.57 -11.45 -13.54
N THR A 37 -6.67 -10.65 -12.96
CA THR A 37 -5.56 -9.99 -13.65
C THR A 37 -4.22 -10.44 -13.06
N LEU A 38 -4.00 -10.24 -11.76
CA LEU A 38 -2.78 -10.69 -11.07
C LEU A 38 -2.95 -12.07 -10.43
N ILE A 39 -4.14 -12.33 -9.88
CA ILE A 39 -4.49 -13.60 -9.25
C ILE A 39 -5.72 -14.21 -9.93
N LEU A 40 -6.01 -15.48 -9.62
CA LEU A 40 -7.20 -16.19 -10.10
C LEU A 40 -7.95 -16.76 -8.89
N LEU A 41 -8.97 -16.07 -8.39
CA LEU A 41 -9.73 -16.56 -7.23
C LEU A 41 -11.21 -16.77 -7.56
N LYS A 42 -11.92 -15.75 -8.04
CA LYS A 42 -13.36 -15.88 -8.35
C LYS A 42 -13.65 -16.93 -9.40
N SER A 43 -12.80 -17.01 -10.43
CA SER A 43 -12.88 -17.95 -11.55
C SER A 43 -12.54 -19.38 -11.15
N LEU A 44 -11.76 -19.59 -10.09
CA LEU A 44 -11.61 -20.90 -9.46
C LEU A 44 -12.89 -21.28 -8.72
N LEU A 45 -13.42 -20.38 -7.89
CA LEU A 45 -14.62 -20.62 -7.07
C LEU A 45 -15.85 -20.95 -7.91
N ASN A 46 -16.07 -20.26 -9.02
CA ASN A 46 -17.20 -20.48 -9.91
C ASN A 46 -16.92 -21.50 -11.04
N GLY A 47 -15.71 -22.06 -11.11
CA GLY A 47 -15.31 -23.08 -12.10
C GLY A 47 -14.98 -22.56 -13.50
N THR A 48 -15.26 -21.29 -13.81
CA THR A 48 -15.08 -20.71 -15.16
C THR A 48 -13.63 -20.73 -15.63
N TYR A 49 -12.66 -20.67 -14.70
CA TYR A 49 -11.25 -20.81 -15.03
C TYR A 49 -10.98 -22.16 -15.70
N ALA A 50 -11.46 -23.27 -15.13
CA ALA A 50 -11.18 -24.60 -15.66
C ALA A 50 -11.98 -24.90 -16.94
N GLU A 51 -13.22 -24.42 -17.02
CA GLU A 51 -14.08 -24.57 -18.21
C GLU A 51 -13.48 -23.93 -19.47
N ALA A 52 -12.80 -22.79 -19.31
CA ALA A 52 -12.13 -22.09 -20.40
C ALA A 52 -11.08 -22.96 -21.14
N PHE A 53 -10.55 -24.00 -20.49
CA PHE A 53 -9.54 -24.91 -21.04
C PHE A 53 -10.12 -26.16 -21.71
N LYS A 54 -11.42 -26.16 -22.05
CA LYS A 54 -12.09 -27.16 -22.92
C LYS A 54 -11.81 -28.62 -22.50
N GLY A 55 -11.92 -28.90 -21.20
CA GLY A 55 -11.78 -30.25 -20.63
C GLY A 55 -10.35 -30.70 -20.32
N SER A 56 -9.34 -29.87 -20.58
CA SER A 56 -7.95 -30.18 -20.17
C SER A 56 -7.66 -29.89 -18.68
N LYS A 57 -8.62 -29.30 -17.96
CA LYS A 57 -8.55 -29.07 -16.51
C LYS A 57 -9.76 -29.68 -15.81
N ASP A 58 -9.54 -30.19 -14.60
CA ASP A 58 -10.60 -30.69 -13.72
C ASP A 58 -11.28 -29.51 -13.01
N VAL A 59 -12.56 -29.30 -13.33
CA VAL A 59 -13.39 -28.23 -12.77
C VAL A 59 -13.60 -28.39 -11.26
N GLN A 60 -13.88 -29.61 -10.80
CA GLN A 60 -14.15 -29.87 -9.38
C GLN A 60 -12.90 -29.66 -8.54
N LYS A 61 -11.74 -30.08 -9.06
CA LYS A 61 -10.45 -29.80 -8.41
C LYS A 61 -10.16 -28.29 -8.37
N GLY A 62 -10.45 -27.55 -9.43
CA GLY A 62 -10.29 -26.09 -9.47
C GLY A 62 -11.12 -25.37 -8.42
N ILE A 63 -12.41 -25.72 -8.33
CA ILE A 63 -13.33 -25.19 -7.31
C ILE A 63 -12.84 -25.51 -5.90
N LYS A 64 -12.36 -26.75 -5.67
CA LYS A 64 -11.80 -27.12 -4.36
C LYS A 64 -10.61 -26.25 -3.98
N ILE A 65 -9.67 -26.02 -4.91
CA ILE A 65 -8.52 -25.13 -4.66
C ILE A 65 -8.98 -23.71 -4.35
N GLY A 66 -9.96 -23.19 -5.08
CA GLY A 66 -10.53 -21.87 -4.82
C GLY A 66 -11.09 -21.74 -3.39
N LYS A 67 -11.85 -22.75 -2.94
CA LYS A 67 -12.40 -22.79 -1.57
C LYS A 67 -11.32 -22.91 -0.50
N ASP A 68 -10.38 -23.84 -0.68
CA ASP A 68 -9.26 -24.01 0.25
C ASP A 68 -8.44 -22.69 0.38
N TRP A 69 -8.33 -21.93 -0.72
CA TRP A 69 -7.64 -20.64 -0.72
C TRP A 69 -8.46 -19.52 -0.07
N GLU A 70 -9.76 -19.43 -0.35
CA GLU A 70 -10.68 -18.49 0.32
C GLU A 70 -10.66 -18.68 1.84
N ASP A 71 -10.78 -19.92 2.31
CA ASP A 71 -10.71 -20.26 3.73
C ASP A 71 -9.37 -19.84 4.35
N LEU A 72 -8.26 -20.04 3.62
CA LEU A 72 -6.94 -19.63 4.08
C LEU A 72 -6.80 -18.10 4.16
N ILE A 73 -7.33 -17.36 3.19
CA ILE A 73 -7.31 -15.89 3.19
C ILE A 73 -8.07 -15.38 4.41
N LEU A 74 -9.29 -15.86 4.63
CA LEU A 74 -10.12 -15.47 5.78
C LEU A 74 -9.42 -15.79 7.09
N LYS A 75 -8.88 -17.00 7.22
CA LYS A 75 -8.12 -17.40 8.42
C LYS A 75 -6.94 -16.47 8.71
N VAL A 76 -6.17 -16.10 7.68
CA VAL A 76 -5.05 -15.17 7.86
C VAL A 76 -5.55 -13.77 8.26
N CYS A 77 -6.63 -13.31 7.65
CA CYS A 77 -7.27 -12.05 7.98
C CYS A 77 -7.74 -11.99 9.44
N ASP A 78 -8.35 -13.06 9.94
CA ASP A 78 -8.81 -13.16 11.33
C ASP A 78 -7.63 -13.23 12.31
N GLU A 79 -6.65 -14.11 12.06
CA GLU A 79 -5.53 -14.36 12.97
C GLU A 79 -4.54 -13.18 13.06
N TYR A 80 -4.33 -12.45 11.95
CA TYR A 80 -3.24 -11.47 11.87
C TYR A 80 -3.69 -10.04 11.59
N PHE A 81 -4.89 -9.84 11.06
CA PHE A 81 -5.35 -8.53 10.56
C PHE A 81 -6.65 -8.05 11.18
N PHE A 82 -7.06 -8.63 12.33
CA PHE A 82 -8.21 -8.17 13.13
C PHE A 82 -9.53 -8.15 12.34
N TYR A 83 -9.67 -9.00 11.32
CA TYR A 83 -10.75 -8.88 10.33
C TYR A 83 -12.15 -8.84 10.97
N GLU A 84 -12.47 -9.75 11.89
CA GLU A 84 -13.74 -9.73 12.64
C GLU A 84 -14.04 -8.38 13.33
N GLN A 85 -13.00 -7.67 13.79
CA GLN A 85 -13.14 -6.41 14.53
C GLN A 85 -13.30 -5.19 13.60
N ILE A 86 -12.80 -5.29 12.37
CA ILE A 86 -12.68 -4.15 11.44
C ILE A 86 -13.36 -4.36 10.09
N GLU A 87 -14.03 -5.49 9.85
CA GLU A 87 -14.68 -5.82 8.57
C GLU A 87 -15.66 -4.73 8.08
N ASN A 88 -16.32 -4.05 9.03
CA ASN A 88 -17.28 -3.00 8.74
C ASN A 88 -16.62 -1.64 8.44
N TYR A 89 -15.30 -1.54 8.59
CA TYR A 89 -14.49 -0.35 8.31
C TYR A 89 -13.69 -0.52 7.01
N ASN A 90 -14.35 -0.32 5.88
CA ASN A 90 -13.74 -0.48 4.56
C ASN A 90 -13.17 0.86 4.03
N ASN A 91 -11.86 1.03 4.10
CA ASN A 91 -11.16 2.22 3.59
C ASN A 91 -10.21 1.88 2.44
N PRO A 92 -9.99 2.83 1.51
CA PRO A 92 -9.25 2.56 0.27
C PRO A 92 -7.72 2.41 0.45
N PHE A 93 -7.15 2.83 1.58
CA PHE A 93 -5.72 2.71 1.87
C PHE A 93 -5.44 2.67 3.37
N LEU A 94 -4.32 2.06 3.78
CA LEU A 94 -3.98 1.83 5.19
C LEU A 94 -3.77 3.12 5.99
N ASP A 95 -3.15 4.14 5.40
CA ASP A 95 -2.79 5.39 6.10
C ASP A 95 -3.96 6.35 6.36
N CYS A 96 -5.20 5.95 6.03
CA CYS A 96 -6.39 6.79 6.17
C CYS A 96 -6.67 7.27 7.60
N LEU A 97 -6.17 6.56 8.60
CA LEU A 97 -6.31 6.87 10.04
C LEU A 97 -5.00 7.34 10.69
N SER A 98 -3.96 7.61 9.91
CA SER A 98 -2.66 8.02 10.44
C SER A 98 -2.73 9.30 11.29
N SER A 99 -3.70 10.18 11.04
CA SER A 99 -3.95 11.39 11.84
C SER A 99 -4.59 11.13 13.20
N ASP A 100 -5.28 10.01 13.36
CA ASP A 100 -5.96 9.62 14.60
C ASP A 100 -5.06 8.76 15.51
N ASP A 101 -3.89 8.33 15.00
CA ASP A 101 -2.87 7.63 15.76
C ASP A 101 -1.99 8.63 16.56
N ASP A 102 -1.84 8.40 17.86
CA ASP A 102 -1.06 9.25 18.76
C ASP A 102 0.39 8.78 18.97
N GLY A 103 0.81 7.69 18.33
CA GLY A 103 2.18 7.18 18.46
C GLY A 103 2.42 6.31 19.71
N GLN A 104 1.40 5.97 20.49
CA GLN A 104 1.56 5.17 21.70
C GLN A 104 2.23 3.81 21.42
N ASP A 105 3.13 3.36 22.29
CA ASP A 105 3.65 1.99 22.22
C ASP A 105 2.52 0.95 22.41
N LEU A 106 2.39 0.04 21.46
CA LEU A 106 1.37 -1.01 21.43
C LEU A 106 1.89 -2.37 21.90
N SER A 107 3.14 -2.48 22.35
CA SER A 107 3.75 -3.75 22.76
C SER A 107 2.96 -4.51 23.85
N ASN A 108 2.31 -3.78 24.75
CA ASN A 108 1.46 -4.31 25.84
C ASN A 108 -0.02 -3.92 25.68
N TYR A 109 -0.44 -3.49 24.49
CA TYR A 109 -1.82 -3.09 24.23
C TYR A 109 -2.69 -4.32 23.97
N ASP A 110 -3.77 -4.48 24.73
CA ASP A 110 -4.72 -5.57 24.54
C ASP A 110 -5.91 -5.14 23.68
N PHE A 111 -5.87 -5.52 22.41
CA PHE A 111 -6.92 -5.24 21.43
C PHE A 111 -8.26 -5.93 21.75
N ASN A 112 -8.28 -6.97 22.59
CA ASN A 112 -9.52 -7.69 22.91
C ASN A 112 -10.37 -6.96 23.97
N THR A 113 -9.76 -6.04 24.72
CA THR A 113 -10.42 -5.35 25.84
C THR A 113 -10.62 -3.85 25.59
N ASP A 114 -10.13 -3.32 24.47
CA ASP A 114 -10.24 -1.89 24.15
C ASP A 114 -11.66 -1.41 23.77
N SER A 115 -12.61 -2.34 23.68
CA SER A 115 -14.03 -2.07 23.43
C SER A 115 -14.27 -1.28 22.14
N LEU A 116 -13.51 -1.55 21.07
CA LEU A 116 -13.84 -1.05 19.73
C LEU A 116 -15.26 -1.49 19.35
N SER A 117 -16.12 -0.52 19.01
CA SER A 117 -17.50 -0.78 18.58
C SER A 117 -18.00 0.35 17.69
N ALA A 118 -19.15 0.15 17.05
CA ALA A 118 -19.84 1.22 16.33
C ALA A 118 -20.62 2.13 17.31
N PRO A 119 -20.74 3.45 17.06
CA PRO A 119 -20.23 4.20 15.91
C PRO A 119 -18.74 4.57 16.04
N ILE A 120 -18.11 4.89 14.91
CA ILE A 120 -16.70 5.32 14.85
C ILE A 120 -16.59 6.81 15.24
N ASP A 121 -16.67 7.07 16.54
CA ASP A 121 -16.31 8.36 17.14
C ASP A 121 -14.79 8.54 17.22
N ASP A 122 -14.32 9.69 17.71
CA ASP A 122 -12.89 9.98 17.77
C ASP A 122 -12.10 8.99 18.65
N SER A 123 -12.75 8.42 19.68
CA SER A 123 -12.16 7.35 20.50
C SER A 123 -11.97 6.07 19.69
N ASN A 124 -12.98 5.66 18.92
CA ASN A 124 -12.93 4.46 18.10
C ASN A 124 -12.04 4.63 16.86
N LYS A 125 -11.92 5.84 16.28
CA LYS A 125 -10.94 6.12 15.21
C LYS A 125 -9.51 5.87 15.69
N LYS A 126 -9.17 6.33 16.89
CA LYS A 126 -7.85 6.10 17.49
C LYS A 126 -7.55 4.61 17.68
N LYS A 127 -8.53 3.83 18.17
CA LYS A 127 -8.40 2.36 18.30
C LYS A 127 -8.26 1.65 16.95
N LEU A 128 -8.97 2.12 15.92
CA LEU A 128 -8.79 1.62 14.56
C LEU A 128 -7.40 1.97 14.00
N ALA A 129 -6.91 3.18 14.28
CA ALA A 129 -5.58 3.62 13.88
C ALA A 129 -4.48 2.71 14.45
N TYR A 130 -4.61 2.31 15.72
CA TYR A 130 -3.70 1.34 16.34
C TYR A 130 -3.67 -0.01 15.60
N ARG A 131 -4.83 -0.54 15.21
CA ARG A 131 -4.91 -1.78 14.43
C ARG A 131 -4.27 -1.60 13.05
N HIS A 132 -4.56 -0.50 12.37
CA HIS A 132 -3.95 -0.17 11.08
C HIS A 132 -2.42 -0.09 11.15
N ARG A 133 -1.86 0.53 12.19
CA ARG A 133 -0.41 0.56 12.42
C ARG A 133 0.16 -0.85 12.59
N VAL A 134 -0.47 -1.69 13.42
CA VAL A 134 -0.02 -3.08 13.61
C VAL A 134 -0.10 -3.88 12.30
N ILE A 135 -1.16 -3.68 11.51
CA ILE A 135 -1.32 -4.31 10.18
C ILE A 135 -0.19 -3.86 9.25
N ALA A 136 0.07 -2.55 9.17
CA ALA A 136 1.14 -1.98 8.35
C ALA A 136 2.53 -2.52 8.76
N ASP A 137 2.81 -2.56 10.06
CA ASP A 137 4.06 -3.10 10.61
C ASP A 137 4.24 -4.58 10.27
N LYS A 138 3.16 -5.39 10.34
CA LYS A 138 3.18 -6.80 9.95
C LYS A 138 3.46 -6.98 8.46
N TYR A 139 2.86 -6.15 7.60
CA TYR A 139 3.04 -6.24 6.15
C TYR A 139 4.43 -5.75 5.69
N SER A 140 5.05 -4.86 6.46
CA SER A 140 6.36 -4.27 6.14
C SER A 140 7.57 -5.17 6.44
N LYS A 141 7.37 -6.26 7.19
CA LYS A 141 8.42 -7.19 7.64
C LYS A 141 8.42 -8.48 6.83
#